data_AF-A0A9X8CPD8-F1
#
_entry.id   AF-A0A9X8CPD8-F1
#
_cell.length_a   1.000
_cell.length_b   1.000
_cell.length_c   1.000
_cell.angle_alpha   90.00
_cell.angle_beta   90.00
_cell.angle_gamma   90.00
#
_symmetry.space_group_name_H-M   'P 1'
#
loop_
_entity.id
_entity.type
_entity.pdbx_description
1 polymer ?
#
loop_
_entity_poly.entity_id
_entity_poly.type
_entity_poly.pdbx_seq_one_letter_code
_entity_poly.pdbx_strand_id
1 'polypeptide(L)'
;MAVGSELLLAGPAAVLVRLAQLVPTAAFWSTVGFSLARIAAGFAAAFVLGLLLGLAAHRWHALAELLAPAVSFLKSVPIVCVIVLLLMWVGSVRVSAIAVFLAVFPAIYFSVLEGRSVADPGLGELLRVMGVPGWRRFLADTWQQLLPYLVATCRNACGMAWKAGVAAELIGSPRGSMGERIYQAKLLLETGDLFAWTIVVVALSWVCEKAFLALLRATADWALAASVPRAAAAQRRQPVPAPAGILLDDVILGYDGAPVATCNLVLAAGSRTVLADPSGAGKTTLVRTVCGLLAPLSGRVQVPGAGALSVQFQDARLVEAMTAEQNVLLCSAGALSEDKAHALLEELLPKDALGRPVSELSGGQRRRVELARALAHPGAAVVLDEPFASLDAASHQAAAAFVLRHLGGRTLLVASHAPGDVELLRATPARLGDARGEG
;
A
#
# COMPACT_ATOMS: atom_id res chain seq x y z
N MET A 1 25.86 -42.79 -24.34
CA MET A 1 25.12 -43.90 -24.99
C MET A 1 24.26 -44.60 -23.95
N ALA A 2 23.28 -43.89 -23.37
CA ALA A 2 22.38 -44.38 -22.32
C ALA A 2 20.96 -43.77 -22.46
N VAL A 3 20.66 -43.21 -23.64
CA VAL A 3 19.32 -42.74 -24.02
C VAL A 3 18.76 -43.85 -24.91
N GLY A 4 17.74 -44.58 -24.45
CA GLY A 4 17.11 -45.66 -25.22
C GLY A 4 17.28 -47.08 -24.70
N SER A 5 17.94 -47.32 -23.55
CA SER A 5 17.78 -48.59 -22.83
C SER A 5 16.48 -48.52 -22.04
N GLU A 6 15.42 -49.18 -22.53
CA GLU A 6 14.05 -49.15 -21.97
C GLU A 6 13.99 -49.49 -20.46
N LEU A 7 15.02 -50.14 -19.93
CA LEU A 7 15.14 -50.53 -18.52
C LEU A 7 15.79 -49.50 -17.58
N LEU A 8 16.48 -48.45 -18.08
CA LEU A 8 17.23 -47.51 -17.21
C LEU A 8 16.85 -46.03 -17.37
N LEU A 9 16.55 -45.56 -18.58
CA LEU A 9 16.22 -44.15 -18.83
C LEU A 9 15.37 -44.02 -20.09
N ALA A 10 14.09 -43.69 -19.91
CA ALA A 10 13.19 -43.38 -21.02
C ALA A 10 13.73 -42.22 -21.86
N GLY A 11 13.74 -42.39 -23.18
CA GLY A 11 14.12 -41.33 -24.11
C GLY A 11 13.08 -40.19 -24.11
N PRO A 12 13.47 -38.94 -24.44
CA PRO A 12 12.55 -37.79 -24.48
C PRO A 12 11.29 -38.02 -25.34
N ALA A 13 11.44 -38.70 -26.48
CA ALA A 13 10.32 -39.05 -27.35
C ALA A 13 9.30 -39.99 -26.67
N ALA A 14 9.78 -40.99 -25.91
CA ALA A 14 8.91 -41.90 -25.17
C ALA A 14 8.13 -41.17 -24.07
N VAL A 15 8.78 -40.23 -23.38
CA VAL A 15 8.12 -39.37 -22.37
C VAL A 15 7.05 -38.49 -23.02
N LEU A 16 7.31 -37.91 -24.20
CA LEU A 16 6.32 -37.12 -24.95
C LEU A 16 5.13 -37.96 -25.41
N VAL A 17 5.36 -39.19 -25.89
CA VAL A 17 4.28 -40.11 -26.25
C VAL A 17 3.43 -40.45 -25.02
N ARG A 18 4.04 -40.73 -23.87
CA ARG A 18 3.31 -40.96 -22.62
C ARG A 18 2.50 -39.74 -22.20
N LEU A 19 3.06 -38.53 -22.28
CA LEU A 19 2.30 -37.30 -22.03
C LEU A 19 1.10 -37.17 -22.97
N ALA A 20 1.28 -37.41 -24.27
CA ALA A 20 0.21 -37.36 -25.26
C ALA A 20 -0.89 -38.41 -25.01
N GLN A 21 -0.55 -39.54 -24.40
CA GLN A 21 -1.51 -40.57 -23.98
C GLN A 21 -2.23 -40.19 -22.68
N LEU A 22 -1.53 -39.58 -21.71
CA LEU A 22 -2.08 -39.25 -20.39
C LEU A 22 -3.01 -38.03 -20.45
N VAL A 23 -2.59 -36.93 -21.09
CA VAL A 23 -3.28 -35.63 -21.06
C VAL A 23 -4.75 -35.70 -21.52
N PRO A 24 -5.13 -36.47 -22.55
CA PRO A 24 -6.54 -36.55 -22.98
C PRO A 24 -7.46 -37.30 -21.98
N THR A 25 -6.91 -38.01 -21.00
CA THR A 25 -7.72 -38.87 -20.12
C THR A 25 -8.40 -38.08 -19.01
N ALA A 26 -9.65 -38.43 -18.67
CA ALA A 26 -10.35 -37.83 -17.53
C ALA A 26 -9.63 -38.11 -16.20
N ALA A 27 -9.01 -39.28 -16.07
CA ALA A 27 -8.23 -39.67 -14.90
C ALA A 27 -7.04 -38.71 -14.66
N PHE A 28 -6.36 -38.28 -15.73
CA PHE A 28 -5.28 -37.30 -15.64
C PHE A 28 -5.77 -35.99 -15.02
N TRP A 29 -6.84 -35.39 -15.57
CA TRP A 29 -7.36 -34.12 -15.06
C TRP A 29 -7.92 -34.22 -13.64
N SER A 30 -8.54 -35.34 -13.28
CA SER A 30 -8.97 -35.58 -11.90
C SER A 30 -7.78 -35.62 -10.93
N THR A 31 -6.66 -36.23 -11.34
CA THR A 31 -5.44 -36.33 -10.54
C THR A 31 -4.78 -34.96 -10.37
N VAL A 32 -4.66 -34.21 -11.48
CA VAL A 32 -4.12 -32.86 -11.50
C VAL A 32 -4.97 -31.94 -10.62
N GLY A 33 -6.29 -31.94 -10.80
CA GLY A 33 -7.22 -31.13 -10.01
C GLY A 33 -7.16 -31.44 -8.52
N PHE A 34 -7.07 -32.72 -8.15
CA PHE A 34 -6.99 -33.14 -6.75
C PHE A 34 -5.72 -32.64 -6.05
N SER A 35 -4.56 -32.68 -6.71
CA SER A 35 -3.32 -32.12 -6.17
C SER A 35 -3.29 -30.60 -6.22
N LEU A 36 -3.73 -30.00 -7.32
CA LEU A 36 -3.80 -28.54 -7.46
C LEU A 36 -4.66 -27.91 -6.37
N ALA A 37 -5.84 -28.44 -6.09
CA ALA A 37 -6.75 -27.90 -5.08
C ALA A 37 -6.11 -27.86 -3.69
N ARG A 38 -5.35 -28.90 -3.31
CA ARG A 38 -4.70 -28.99 -1.98
C ARG A 38 -3.50 -28.06 -1.87
N ILE A 39 -2.66 -28.01 -2.92
CA ILE A 39 -1.52 -27.09 -2.97
C ILE A 39 -2.03 -25.64 -2.95
N ALA A 40 -3.04 -25.32 -3.76
CA ALA A 40 -3.66 -24.00 -3.80
C ALA A 40 -4.30 -23.62 -2.46
N ALA A 41 -5.00 -24.55 -1.79
CA ALA A 41 -5.59 -24.29 -0.47
C ALA A 41 -4.53 -23.98 0.59
N GLY A 42 -3.44 -24.77 0.64
CA GLY A 42 -2.32 -24.52 1.55
C GLY A 42 -1.63 -23.18 1.29
N PHE A 43 -1.38 -22.88 0.01
CA PHE A 43 -0.79 -21.61 -0.40
C PHE A 43 -1.70 -20.42 -0.05
N ALA A 44 -2.99 -20.49 -0.36
CA ALA A 44 -3.94 -19.42 -0.07
C ALA A 44 -4.06 -19.16 1.43
N ALA A 45 -4.15 -20.21 2.25
CA ALA A 45 -4.16 -20.09 3.71
C ALA A 45 -2.88 -19.43 4.24
N ALA A 46 -1.71 -19.83 3.73
CA ALA A 46 -0.43 -19.23 4.12
C ALA A 46 -0.31 -17.77 3.69
N PHE A 47 -0.78 -17.44 2.49
CA PHE A 47 -0.76 -16.08 1.97
C PHE A 47 -1.67 -15.17 2.80
N VAL A 48 -2.91 -15.56 3.03
CA VAL A 48 -3.89 -14.78 3.81
C VAL A 48 -3.41 -14.62 5.26
N LEU A 49 -3.04 -15.72 5.93
CA LEU A 49 -2.62 -15.63 7.33
C LEU A 49 -1.28 -14.91 7.48
N GLY A 50 -0.33 -15.14 6.57
CA GLY A 50 0.95 -14.43 6.56
C GLY A 50 0.76 -12.92 6.37
N LEU A 51 -0.15 -12.52 5.48
CA LEU A 51 -0.52 -11.12 5.29
C LEU A 51 -1.17 -10.51 6.53
N LEU A 52 -2.18 -11.18 7.10
CA LEU A 52 -2.89 -10.69 8.28
C LEU A 52 -1.98 -10.59 9.50
N LEU A 53 -1.21 -11.65 9.81
CA LEU A 53 -0.30 -11.66 10.95
C LEU A 53 0.89 -10.72 10.73
N GLY A 54 1.41 -10.59 9.51
CA GLY A 54 2.47 -9.63 9.19
C GLY A 54 2.01 -8.17 9.40
N LEU A 55 0.81 -7.83 8.93
CA LEU A 55 0.21 -6.51 9.13
C LEU A 55 -0.08 -6.24 10.63
N ALA A 56 -0.59 -7.23 11.35
CA ALA A 56 -0.86 -7.12 12.78
C ALA A 56 0.42 -6.99 13.61
N ALA A 57 1.44 -7.78 13.30
CA ALA A 57 2.76 -7.74 13.97
C ALA A 57 3.45 -6.39 13.74
N HIS A 58 3.36 -5.82 12.54
CA HIS A 58 3.87 -4.47 12.30
C HIS A 58 3.11 -3.40 13.11
N ARG A 59 1.81 -3.59 13.36
CA ARG A 59 1.02 -2.66 14.18
C ARG A 59 1.30 -2.81 15.68
N TRP A 60 1.58 -4.02 16.14
CA TRP A 60 1.75 -4.35 17.54
C TRP A 60 3.12 -4.98 17.78
N HIS A 61 4.08 -4.18 18.24
CA HIS A 61 5.46 -4.63 18.50
C HIS A 61 5.53 -5.89 19.38
N ALA A 62 4.71 -5.96 20.44
CA ALA A 62 4.63 -7.15 21.30
C ALA A 62 4.22 -8.43 20.54
N LEU A 63 3.34 -8.32 19.54
CA LEU A 63 2.96 -9.46 18.71
C LEU A 63 4.11 -9.88 17.78
N ALA A 64 4.86 -8.91 17.23
CA ALA A 64 6.03 -9.21 16.42
C ALA A 64 7.10 -9.96 17.22
N GLU A 65 7.39 -9.51 18.44
CA GLU A 65 8.36 -10.16 19.35
C GLU A 65 7.91 -11.57 19.74
N LEU A 66 6.62 -11.77 20.01
CA LEU A 66 6.06 -13.08 20.33
C LEU A 66 6.12 -14.07 19.16
N LEU A 67 5.78 -13.61 17.94
CA LEU A 67 5.74 -14.47 16.76
C LEU A 67 7.11 -14.73 16.14
N ALA A 68 8.08 -13.83 16.33
CA ALA A 68 9.38 -13.91 15.67
C ALA A 68 10.12 -15.24 15.91
N PRO A 69 10.25 -15.79 17.14
CA PRO A 69 10.91 -17.07 17.37
C PRO A 69 10.20 -18.23 16.65
N ALA A 70 8.87 -18.27 16.73
CA ALA A 70 8.07 -19.35 16.16
C ALA A 70 8.12 -19.37 14.63
N VAL A 71 7.99 -18.21 13.99
CA VAL A 71 8.03 -18.09 12.51
C VAL A 71 9.46 -18.34 11.99
N SER A 72 10.48 -17.88 12.73
CA SER A 72 11.89 -18.13 12.39
C SER A 72 12.24 -19.61 12.51
N PHE A 73 11.77 -20.29 13.55
CA PHE A 73 11.91 -21.73 13.69
C PHE A 73 11.26 -22.44 12.49
N LEU A 74 10.02 -22.09 12.16
CA LEU A 74 9.30 -22.70 11.06
C LEU A 74 10.01 -22.55 9.71
N LYS A 75 10.65 -21.39 9.47
CA LYS A 75 11.46 -21.14 8.27
C LYS A 75 12.68 -22.08 8.15
N SER A 76 13.25 -22.51 9.27
CA SER A 76 14.50 -23.29 9.31
C SER A 76 14.29 -24.81 9.34
N VAL A 77 13.10 -25.28 9.74
CA VAL A 77 12.84 -26.71 9.89
C VAL A 77 12.77 -27.39 8.51
N PRO A 78 13.51 -28.52 8.30
CA PRO A 78 13.40 -29.28 7.05
C PRO A 78 11.98 -29.82 6.85
N ILE A 79 11.30 -29.35 5.81
CA ILE A 79 9.89 -29.67 5.57
C ILE A 79 9.62 -31.18 5.46
N VAL A 80 10.58 -31.95 4.94
CA VAL A 80 10.49 -33.41 4.79
C VAL A 80 10.33 -34.10 6.15
N CYS A 81 11.08 -33.68 7.18
CA CYS A 81 10.97 -34.23 8.52
C CYS A 81 9.58 -33.95 9.12
N VAL A 82 9.04 -32.76 8.86
CA VAL A 82 7.70 -32.36 9.34
C VAL A 82 6.60 -33.14 8.62
N ILE A 83 6.73 -33.39 7.33
CA ILE A 83 5.77 -34.18 6.54
C ILE A 83 5.53 -35.55 7.18
N VAL A 84 6.60 -36.25 7.57
CA VAL A 84 6.49 -37.58 8.20
C VAL A 84 5.72 -37.53 9.51
N LEU A 85 5.98 -36.53 10.36
CA LEU A 85 5.24 -36.33 11.62
C LEU A 85 3.77 -35.97 11.36
N LEU A 86 3.51 -35.08 10.40
CA LEU A 86 2.15 -34.69 10.02
C LEU A 86 1.34 -35.89 9.51
N LEU A 87 1.97 -36.82 8.78
CA LEU A 87 1.28 -38.03 8.31
C LEU A 87 0.72 -38.86 9.46
N MET A 88 1.46 -38.96 10.57
CA MET A 88 1.00 -39.67 11.76
C MET A 88 -0.19 -38.98 12.44
N TRP A 89 -0.27 -37.65 12.40
CA TRP A 89 -1.28 -36.89 13.16
C TRP A 89 -2.56 -36.58 12.37
N VAL A 90 -2.42 -36.14 11.11
CA VAL A 90 -3.55 -35.60 10.34
C VAL A 90 -3.97 -36.48 9.16
N GLY A 91 -3.18 -37.51 8.83
CA GLY A 91 -3.43 -38.45 7.75
C GLY A 91 -3.09 -37.91 6.36
N SER A 92 -2.85 -38.83 5.41
CA SER A 92 -2.25 -38.55 4.09
C SER A 92 -2.96 -37.51 3.23
N VAL A 93 -4.28 -37.38 3.36
CA VAL A 93 -5.08 -36.45 2.54
C VAL A 93 -4.74 -34.98 2.84
N ARG A 94 -4.52 -34.63 4.12
CA ARG A 94 -4.35 -33.24 4.58
C ARG A 94 -2.91 -32.77 4.61
N VAL A 95 -1.93 -33.68 4.62
CA VAL A 95 -0.52 -33.34 4.80
C VAL A 95 0.02 -32.42 3.72
N SER A 96 -0.40 -32.59 2.46
CA SER A 96 0.05 -31.71 1.36
C SER A 96 -0.30 -30.24 1.60
N ALA A 97 -1.56 -29.94 1.94
CA ALA A 97 -1.98 -28.57 2.19
C ALA A 97 -1.26 -27.95 3.40
N ILE A 98 -1.07 -28.72 4.48
CA ILE A 98 -0.38 -28.23 5.68
C ILE A 98 1.12 -28.04 5.41
N ALA A 99 1.77 -28.96 4.70
CA ALA A 99 3.19 -28.83 4.35
C ALA A 99 3.43 -27.59 3.47
N VAL A 100 2.55 -27.35 2.50
CA VAL A 100 2.60 -26.12 1.69
C VAL A 100 2.40 -24.88 2.55
N PHE A 101 1.42 -24.90 3.45
CA PHE A 101 1.17 -23.80 4.36
C PHE A 101 2.43 -23.46 5.17
N LEU A 102 3.04 -24.47 5.80
CA LEU A 102 4.23 -24.32 6.64
C LEU A 102 5.45 -23.81 5.86
N ALA A 103 5.59 -24.20 4.59
CA ALA A 103 6.68 -23.73 3.74
C ALA A 103 6.50 -22.28 3.26
N VAL A 104 5.26 -21.87 2.95
CA VAL A 104 4.96 -20.56 2.34
C VAL A 104 4.73 -19.48 3.38
N PHE A 105 4.10 -19.81 4.51
CA PHE A 105 3.67 -18.84 5.53
C PHE A 105 4.80 -17.94 6.04
N PRO A 106 5.99 -18.47 6.45
CA PRO A 106 7.07 -17.64 6.92
C PRO A 106 7.56 -16.64 5.87
N ALA A 107 7.60 -17.06 4.60
CA ALA A 107 8.06 -16.20 3.51
C ALA A 107 7.14 -14.98 3.32
N ILE A 108 5.81 -15.20 3.33
CA ILE A 108 4.84 -14.10 3.20
C ILE A 108 4.86 -13.20 4.43
N TYR A 109 4.91 -13.77 5.64
CA TYR A 109 4.99 -13.00 6.88
C TYR A 109 6.19 -12.03 6.89
N PHE A 110 7.40 -12.54 6.60
CA PHE A 110 8.59 -11.70 6.58
C PHE A 110 8.58 -10.66 5.45
N SER A 111 8.04 -11.01 4.28
CA SER A 111 7.87 -10.08 3.16
C SER A 111 7.00 -8.87 3.54
N VAL A 112 5.93 -9.10 4.29
CA VAL A 112 5.04 -8.03 4.76
C VAL A 112 5.72 -7.14 5.79
N LEU A 113 6.45 -7.73 6.75
CA LEU A 113 7.22 -6.96 7.72
C LEU A 113 8.30 -6.09 7.04
N GLU A 114 9.03 -6.68 6.09
CA GLU A 114 10.04 -5.98 5.30
C GLU A 114 9.44 -4.81 4.51
N GLY A 115 8.37 -5.09 3.73
CA GLY A 115 7.68 -4.05 2.96
C GLY A 115 7.08 -2.94 3.83
N ARG A 116 6.63 -3.24 5.05
CA ARG A 116 6.14 -2.24 6.00
C ARG A 116 7.25 -1.45 6.70
N SER A 117 8.45 -2.02 6.83
CA SER A 117 9.59 -1.34 7.48
C SER A 117 10.23 -0.27 6.61
N VAL A 118 10.19 -0.44 5.29
CA VAL A 118 10.75 0.49 4.29
C VAL A 118 9.69 1.48 3.78
N ALA A 119 8.41 1.26 4.09
CA ALA A 119 7.31 2.07 3.61
C ALA A 119 7.41 3.55 4.06
N ASP A 120 7.29 4.49 3.12
CA ASP A 120 7.22 5.91 3.41
C ASP A 120 5.88 6.24 4.12
N PRO A 121 5.92 6.79 5.35
CA PRO A 121 4.69 7.15 6.06
C PRO A 121 4.00 8.39 5.49
N GLY A 122 4.67 9.20 4.66
CA GLY A 122 4.23 10.54 4.28
C GLY A 122 2.82 10.59 3.68
N LEU A 123 2.53 9.76 2.69
CA LEU A 123 1.20 9.68 2.08
C LEU A 123 0.14 9.19 3.08
N GLY A 124 0.45 8.15 3.87
CA GLY A 124 -0.45 7.62 4.88
C GLY A 124 -0.80 8.61 6.00
N GLU A 125 0.15 9.46 6.40
CA GLU A 125 -0.06 10.60 7.31
C GLU A 125 -1.05 11.60 6.71
N LEU A 126 -0.81 12.05 5.48
CA LEU A 126 -1.67 12.99 4.78
C LEU A 126 -3.11 12.47 4.69
N LEU A 127 -3.29 11.23 4.21
CA LEU A 127 -4.62 10.64 4.05
C LEU A 127 -5.35 10.53 5.41
N ARG A 128 -4.62 10.36 6.52
CA ARG A 128 -5.20 10.36 7.87
C ARG A 128 -5.67 11.75 8.30
N VAL A 129 -4.85 12.79 8.07
CA VAL A 129 -5.20 14.18 8.40
C VAL A 129 -6.45 14.62 7.62
N MET A 130 -6.50 14.25 6.34
CA MET A 130 -7.60 14.50 5.40
C MET A 130 -8.81 13.56 5.60
N GLY A 131 -8.86 12.79 6.69
CA GLY A 131 -10.04 11.99 7.05
C GLY A 131 -10.39 10.84 6.09
N VAL A 132 -9.45 10.38 5.26
CA VAL A 132 -9.70 9.27 4.33
C VAL A 132 -9.94 7.98 5.12
N PRO A 133 -11.04 7.24 4.86
CA PRO A 133 -11.37 6.01 5.57
C PRO A 133 -10.22 5.00 5.54
N GLY A 134 -10.04 4.27 6.65
CA GLY A 134 -8.88 3.38 6.85
C GLY A 134 -8.71 2.33 5.75
N TRP A 135 -9.79 1.80 5.19
CA TRP A 135 -9.73 0.81 4.10
C TRP A 135 -9.29 1.43 2.77
N ARG A 136 -9.73 2.66 2.45
CA ARG A 136 -9.28 3.38 1.25
C ARG A 136 -7.83 3.78 1.36
N ARG A 137 -7.43 4.27 2.54
CA ARG A 137 -6.03 4.54 2.86
C ARG A 137 -5.18 3.28 2.69
N PHE A 138 -5.65 2.13 3.18
CA PHE A 138 -4.93 0.87 2.98
C PHE A 138 -4.75 0.55 1.48
N LEU A 139 -5.79 0.68 0.66
CA LEU A 139 -5.71 0.36 -0.77
C LEU A 139 -4.87 1.35 -1.59
N ALA A 140 -4.97 2.65 -1.30
CA ALA A 140 -4.27 3.71 -2.03
C ALA A 140 -2.78 3.79 -1.68
N ASP A 141 -2.43 3.47 -0.44
CA ASP A 141 -1.08 3.64 0.10
C ASP A 141 -0.45 2.30 0.48
N THR A 142 -0.94 1.66 1.56
CA THR A 142 -0.28 0.48 2.14
C THR A 142 -0.19 -0.71 1.17
N TRP A 143 -1.25 -0.99 0.41
CA TRP A 143 -1.28 -2.08 -0.55
C TRP A 143 -0.29 -1.86 -1.70
N GLN A 144 -0.23 -0.63 -2.22
CA GLN A 144 0.67 -0.27 -3.31
C GLN A 144 2.14 -0.41 -2.90
N GLN A 145 2.46 -0.03 -1.66
CA GLN A 145 3.81 -0.19 -1.12
C GLN A 145 4.17 -1.67 -0.84
N LEU A 146 3.20 -2.50 -0.42
CA LEU A 146 3.42 -3.92 -0.13
C LEU A 146 3.50 -4.80 -1.37
N LEU A 147 2.77 -4.45 -2.43
CA LEU A 147 2.59 -5.30 -3.59
C LEU A 147 3.92 -5.71 -4.27
N PRO A 148 4.91 -4.82 -4.48
CA PRO A 148 6.21 -5.20 -5.05
C PRO A 148 6.92 -6.30 -4.26
N TYR A 149 6.89 -6.20 -2.92
CA TYR A 149 7.48 -7.18 -2.01
C TYR A 149 6.76 -8.52 -2.11
N LEU A 150 5.43 -8.51 -2.08
CA LEU A 150 4.61 -9.72 -2.22
C LEU A 150 4.83 -10.39 -3.58
N VAL A 151 4.89 -9.63 -4.67
CA VAL A 151 5.18 -10.14 -6.02
C VAL A 151 6.57 -10.76 -6.10
N ALA A 152 7.58 -10.12 -5.51
CA ALA A 152 8.95 -10.66 -5.46
C ALA A 152 9.01 -11.97 -4.67
N THR A 153 8.39 -12.02 -3.49
CA THR A 153 8.34 -13.21 -2.64
C THR A 153 7.56 -14.34 -3.30
N CYS A 154 6.40 -14.06 -3.89
CA CYS A 154 5.55 -15.08 -4.50
C CYS A 154 6.18 -15.76 -5.71
N ARG A 155 7.08 -15.07 -6.43
CA ARG A 155 7.86 -15.69 -7.51
C ARG A 155 8.63 -16.92 -7.03
N ASN A 156 9.17 -16.87 -5.82
CA ASN A 156 9.91 -18.00 -5.22
C ASN A 156 8.98 -18.93 -4.43
N ALA A 157 8.01 -18.36 -3.71
CA ALA A 157 7.11 -19.13 -2.84
C ALA A 157 6.19 -20.07 -3.62
N CYS A 158 5.74 -19.70 -4.82
CA CYS A 158 4.95 -20.59 -5.68
C CYS A 158 5.72 -21.86 -6.04
N GLY A 159 6.97 -21.74 -6.50
CA GLY A 159 7.80 -22.91 -6.80
C GLY A 159 8.10 -23.76 -5.56
N MET A 160 8.27 -23.13 -4.39
CA MET A 160 8.45 -23.84 -3.11
C MET A 160 7.19 -24.60 -2.69
N ALA A 161 6.00 -24.03 -2.88
CA ALA A 161 4.71 -24.67 -2.61
C ALA A 161 4.54 -25.96 -3.40
N TRP A 162 4.84 -25.93 -4.71
CA TRP A 162 4.77 -27.12 -5.56
C TRP A 162 5.76 -28.21 -5.12
N LYS A 163 7.00 -27.83 -4.79
CA LYS A 163 8.01 -28.77 -4.26
C LYS A 163 7.57 -29.42 -2.96
N ALA A 164 7.09 -28.63 -2.00
CA ALA A 164 6.63 -29.13 -0.70
C ALA A 164 5.37 -30.00 -0.82
N GLY A 165 4.37 -29.55 -1.60
CA GLY A 165 3.10 -30.24 -1.77
C GLY A 165 3.23 -31.58 -2.50
N VAL A 166 3.98 -31.62 -3.60
CA VAL A 166 4.23 -32.89 -4.32
C VAL A 166 5.12 -33.83 -3.50
N ALA A 167 6.11 -33.32 -2.77
CA ALA A 167 6.89 -34.16 -1.85
C ALA A 167 6.03 -34.76 -0.73
N ALA A 168 5.12 -33.97 -0.16
CA ALA A 168 4.16 -34.43 0.84
C ALA A 168 3.24 -35.52 0.29
N GLU A 169 2.80 -35.40 -0.96
CA GLU A 169 2.00 -36.42 -1.65
C GLU A 169 2.80 -37.67 -1.97
N LEU A 170 4.06 -37.52 -2.40
CA LEU A 170 4.95 -38.64 -2.69
C LEU A 170 5.21 -39.49 -1.44
N ILE A 171 5.38 -38.85 -0.27
CA ILE A 171 5.61 -39.54 1.00
C ILE A 171 4.30 -40.09 1.58
N GLY A 172 3.21 -39.31 1.51
CA GLY A 172 1.92 -39.68 2.09
C GLY A 172 1.08 -40.62 1.23
N SER A 173 1.37 -40.70 -0.07
CA SER A 173 0.63 -41.46 -1.08
C SER A 173 -0.90 -41.34 -0.97
N PRO A 174 -1.48 -40.12 -0.95
CA PRO A 174 -2.93 -39.98 -0.96
C PRO A 174 -3.47 -40.40 -2.33
N ARG A 175 -4.48 -41.28 -2.32
CA ARG A 175 -5.08 -41.82 -3.55
C ARG A 175 -5.61 -40.72 -4.47
N GLY A 176 -5.31 -40.81 -5.76
CA GLY A 176 -5.71 -39.85 -6.78
C GLY A 176 -4.81 -38.61 -6.86
N SER A 177 -3.63 -38.62 -6.25
CA SER A 177 -2.70 -37.48 -6.28
C SER A 177 -1.58 -37.65 -7.31
N MET A 178 -1.01 -36.53 -7.76
CA MET A 178 0.18 -36.54 -8.61
C MET A 178 1.37 -37.21 -7.91
N GLY A 179 1.56 -36.95 -6.61
CA GLY A 179 2.64 -37.61 -5.85
C GLY A 179 2.46 -39.13 -5.72
N GLU A 180 1.22 -39.64 -5.62
CA GLU A 180 0.96 -41.08 -5.69
C GLU A 180 1.35 -41.65 -7.06
N ARG A 181 1.02 -40.98 -8.17
CA ARG A 181 1.41 -41.45 -9.52
C ARG A 181 2.92 -41.53 -9.69
N ILE A 182 3.64 -40.53 -9.19
CA ILE A 182 5.11 -40.50 -9.15
C ILE A 182 5.64 -41.67 -8.29
N TYR A 183 5.01 -41.92 -7.13
CA TYR A 183 5.37 -43.02 -6.26
C TYR A 183 5.17 -44.39 -6.93
N GLN A 184 4.03 -44.61 -7.58
CA GLN A 184 3.71 -45.87 -8.26
C GLN A 184 4.64 -46.12 -9.45
N ALA A 185 4.89 -45.11 -10.28
CA ALA A 185 5.84 -45.22 -11.38
C ALA A 185 7.25 -45.58 -10.87
N LYS A 186 7.65 -45.04 -9.70
CA LYS A 186 8.90 -45.42 -9.04
C LYS A 186 8.88 -46.89 -8.59
N LEU A 187 7.80 -47.36 -7.96
CA LEU A 187 7.69 -48.75 -7.50
C LEU A 187 7.73 -49.75 -8.66
N LEU A 188 7.09 -49.40 -9.78
CA LEU A 188 7.03 -50.22 -10.99
C LEU A 188 8.24 -50.04 -11.92
N LEU A 189 9.18 -49.17 -11.55
CA LEU A 189 10.34 -48.79 -12.38
C LEU A 189 9.95 -48.26 -13.78
N GLU A 190 8.75 -47.69 -13.91
CA GLU A 190 8.22 -47.09 -15.13
C GLU A 190 8.82 -45.69 -15.32
N THR A 191 10.09 -45.63 -15.75
CA THR A 191 10.84 -44.37 -15.88
C THR A 191 10.14 -43.35 -16.79
N GLY A 192 9.44 -43.80 -17.84
CA GLY A 192 8.67 -42.94 -18.74
C GLY A 192 7.56 -42.17 -18.02
N ASP A 193 6.79 -42.85 -17.17
CA ASP A 193 5.68 -42.24 -16.41
C ASP A 193 6.21 -41.36 -15.28
N LEU A 194 7.32 -41.75 -14.64
CA LEU A 194 8.00 -40.94 -13.65
C LEU A 194 8.44 -39.59 -14.23
N PHE A 195 9.06 -39.59 -15.41
CA PHE A 195 9.46 -38.35 -16.09
C PHE A 195 8.25 -37.56 -16.59
N ALA A 196 7.23 -38.23 -17.14
CA ALA A 196 6.02 -37.57 -17.62
C ALA A 196 5.34 -36.78 -16.49
N TRP A 197 5.08 -37.41 -15.35
CA TRP A 197 4.47 -36.73 -14.20
C TRP A 197 5.37 -35.64 -13.60
N THR A 198 6.69 -35.82 -13.63
CA THR A 198 7.63 -34.77 -13.20
C THR A 198 7.54 -33.54 -14.11
N ILE A 199 7.48 -33.73 -15.43
CA ILE A 199 7.29 -32.63 -16.40
C ILE A 199 5.94 -31.95 -16.17
N VAL A 200 4.87 -32.71 -15.91
CA VAL A 200 3.55 -32.16 -15.60
C VAL A 200 3.60 -31.26 -14.37
N VAL A 201 4.23 -31.71 -13.28
CA VAL A 201 4.41 -30.92 -12.05
C VAL A 201 5.18 -29.62 -12.33
N VAL A 202 6.28 -29.69 -13.09
CA VAL A 202 7.08 -28.49 -13.44
C VAL A 202 6.27 -27.52 -14.30
N ALA A 203 5.57 -28.01 -15.32
CA ALA A 203 4.75 -27.19 -16.21
C ALA A 203 3.60 -26.52 -15.45
N LEU A 204 2.87 -27.27 -14.62
CA LEU A 204 1.78 -26.73 -13.79
C LEU A 204 2.29 -25.72 -12.76
N SER A 205 3.44 -25.98 -12.13
CA SER A 205 4.06 -25.02 -11.22
C SER A 205 4.35 -23.69 -11.92
N TRP A 206 4.89 -23.73 -13.13
CA TRP A 206 5.19 -22.54 -13.92
C TRP A 206 3.92 -21.79 -14.34
N VAL A 207 2.90 -22.50 -14.84
CA VAL A 207 1.61 -21.89 -15.21
C VAL A 207 0.94 -21.24 -13.99
N CYS A 208 0.91 -21.93 -12.85
CA CYS A 208 0.31 -21.40 -11.63
C CYS A 208 1.07 -20.20 -11.07
N GLU A 209 2.41 -20.18 -11.14
CA GLU A 209 3.21 -19.00 -10.79
C GLU A 209 2.81 -17.80 -11.65
N LYS A 210 2.76 -17.96 -12.99
CA LYS A 210 2.41 -16.87 -13.89
C LYS A 210 0.99 -16.38 -13.68
N ALA A 211 0.02 -17.30 -13.55
CA ALA A 211 -1.36 -16.95 -13.27
C ALA A 211 -1.50 -16.19 -11.93
N PHE A 212 -0.88 -16.69 -10.86
CA PHE A 212 -0.95 -16.06 -9.55
C PHE A 212 -0.29 -14.67 -9.55
N LEU A 213 0.88 -14.52 -10.15
CA LEU A 213 1.56 -13.22 -10.22
C LEU A 213 0.80 -12.22 -11.09
N ALA A 214 0.15 -12.67 -12.16
CA ALA A 214 -0.71 -11.82 -12.98
C ALA A 214 -1.92 -11.32 -12.17
N LEU A 215 -2.60 -12.22 -11.45
CA LEU A 215 -3.71 -11.87 -10.56
C LEU A 215 -3.27 -10.90 -9.46
N LEU A 216 -2.14 -11.18 -8.81
CA LEU A 216 -1.61 -10.34 -7.75
C LEU A 216 -1.28 -8.93 -8.28
N ARG A 217 -0.66 -8.80 -9.45
CA ARG A 217 -0.40 -7.49 -10.06
C ARG A 217 -1.68 -6.74 -10.45
N ALA A 218 -2.69 -7.44 -10.97
CA ALA A 218 -3.97 -6.84 -11.32
C ALA A 218 -4.71 -6.25 -10.09
N THR A 219 -4.37 -6.69 -8.87
CA THR A 219 -4.91 -6.06 -7.66
C THR A 219 -4.43 -4.62 -7.45
N ALA A 220 -3.33 -4.18 -8.09
CA ALA A 220 -2.84 -2.80 -7.98
C ALA A 220 -3.90 -1.81 -8.49
N ASP A 221 -4.29 -1.97 -9.76
CA ASP A 221 -5.23 -1.08 -10.45
C ASP A 221 -6.62 -1.17 -9.82
N TRP A 222 -7.04 -2.40 -9.46
CA TRP A 222 -8.30 -2.60 -8.74
C TRP A 222 -8.30 -1.87 -7.39
N ALA A 223 -7.21 -1.95 -6.61
CA ALA A 223 -7.12 -1.31 -5.31
C ALA A 223 -7.16 0.22 -5.45
N LEU A 224 -6.46 0.78 -6.44
CA LEU A 224 -6.50 2.21 -6.74
C LEU A 224 -7.93 2.64 -7.10
N ALA A 225 -8.57 1.95 -8.05
CA ALA A 225 -9.94 2.24 -8.48
C ALA A 225 -10.95 2.13 -7.32
N ALA A 226 -10.80 1.12 -6.45
CA ALA A 226 -11.66 0.93 -5.28
C ALA A 226 -11.41 1.96 -4.17
N SER A 227 -10.21 2.54 -4.09
CA SER A 227 -9.87 3.56 -3.10
C SER A 227 -10.49 4.93 -3.39
N VAL A 228 -10.75 5.24 -4.67
CA VAL A 228 -11.36 6.51 -5.06
C VAL A 228 -12.87 6.47 -4.75
N PRO A 229 -13.44 7.46 -4.03
CA PRO A 229 -14.88 7.58 -3.89
C PRO A 229 -15.54 7.66 -5.26
N ARG A 230 -16.46 6.73 -5.54
CA ARG A 230 -17.48 6.99 -6.55
C ARG A 230 -18.33 8.15 -6.03
N ALA A 231 -18.50 9.17 -6.85
CA ALA A 231 -19.39 10.29 -6.53
C ALA A 231 -20.74 9.71 -6.10
N ALA A 232 -21.10 9.87 -4.83
CA ALA A 232 -22.48 9.63 -4.43
C ALA A 232 -23.31 10.61 -5.27
N ALA A 233 -24.31 10.10 -5.98
CA ALA A 233 -25.17 10.83 -6.89
C ALA A 233 -25.31 12.30 -6.48
N ALA A 234 -24.88 13.20 -7.37
CA ALA A 234 -24.77 14.63 -7.15
C ALA A 234 -26.04 15.23 -6.53
N GLN A 235 -26.18 15.26 -5.19
CA GLN A 235 -27.41 15.83 -4.61
C GLN A 235 -27.41 16.22 -3.14
N ARG A 236 -26.26 16.30 -2.46
CA ARG A 236 -26.19 17.13 -1.26
C ARG A 236 -25.08 18.14 -1.46
N ARG A 237 -25.46 19.41 -1.67
CA ARG A 237 -24.58 20.54 -1.32
C ARG A 237 -24.19 20.27 0.13
N GLN A 238 -23.01 19.70 0.36
CA GLN A 238 -22.45 19.73 1.70
C GLN A 238 -22.29 21.22 2.01
N PRO A 239 -22.90 21.72 3.10
CA PRO A 239 -22.63 23.08 3.52
C PRO A 239 -21.12 23.22 3.68
N VAL A 240 -20.56 24.32 3.19
CA VAL A 240 -19.16 24.65 3.46
C VAL A 240 -18.99 24.54 4.97
N PRO A 241 -18.03 23.74 5.47
CA PRO A 241 -17.86 23.54 6.90
C PRO A 241 -17.73 24.91 7.57
N ALA A 242 -18.39 25.08 8.71
CA ALA A 242 -18.22 26.30 9.49
C ALA A 242 -16.72 26.47 9.79
N PRO A 243 -16.14 27.66 9.54
CA PRO A 243 -14.72 27.87 9.77
C PRO A 243 -14.39 27.63 11.23
N ALA A 244 -13.24 27.03 11.48
CA ALA A 244 -12.78 26.69 12.82
C ALA A 244 -11.43 27.35 13.09
N GLY A 245 -11.27 27.90 14.29
CA GLY A 245 -10.01 28.50 14.71
C GLY A 245 -8.93 27.46 15.02
N ILE A 246 -7.69 27.92 15.13
CA ILE A 246 -6.54 27.14 15.57
C ILE A 246 -5.87 27.90 16.71
N LEU A 247 -5.63 27.23 17.83
CA LEU A 247 -5.01 27.83 19.01
C LEU A 247 -3.77 27.01 19.40
N LEU A 248 -2.65 27.70 19.54
CA LEU A 248 -1.42 27.20 20.15
C LEU A 248 -1.13 28.11 21.34
N ASP A 249 -1.17 27.54 22.55
CA ASP A 249 -0.98 28.24 23.82
C ASP A 249 0.23 27.67 24.57
N ASP A 250 1.25 28.51 24.71
CA ASP A 250 2.58 28.26 25.27
C ASP A 250 3.19 26.93 24.77
N VAL A 251 3.14 26.71 23.45
CA VAL A 251 3.54 25.45 22.81
C VAL A 251 5.05 25.42 22.56
N ILE A 252 5.70 24.34 22.99
CA ILE A 252 7.07 24.01 22.58
C ILE A 252 7.01 22.94 21.49
N LEU A 253 7.49 23.30 20.31
CA LEU A 253 7.60 22.44 19.13
C LEU A 253 8.97 21.74 19.16
N GLY A 254 9.03 20.45 18.82
CA GLY A 254 10.28 19.72 18.81
C GLY A 254 10.15 18.25 18.44
N TYR A 255 11.27 17.57 18.29
CA TYR A 255 11.37 16.15 17.95
C TYR A 255 12.13 15.42 19.05
N ASP A 256 11.64 14.25 19.47
CA ASP A 256 12.33 13.35 20.42
C ASP A 256 12.87 14.06 21.68
N GLY A 257 12.11 15.04 22.20
CA GLY A 257 12.48 15.83 23.38
C GLY A 257 13.38 17.04 23.10
N ALA A 258 13.92 17.20 21.88
CA ALA A 258 14.72 18.35 21.49
C ALA A 258 13.82 19.51 21.01
N PRO A 259 13.84 20.67 21.68
CA PRO A 259 13.05 21.83 21.28
C PRO A 259 13.59 22.47 20.00
N VAL A 260 12.68 22.89 19.12
CA VAL A 260 12.96 23.56 17.84
C VAL A 260 12.48 25.00 17.86
N ALA A 261 11.25 25.24 18.34
CA ALA A 261 10.66 26.57 18.39
C ALA A 261 9.57 26.64 19.48
N THR A 262 9.27 27.86 19.94
CA THR A 262 8.12 28.14 20.80
C THR A 262 7.07 28.92 20.03
N CYS A 263 5.80 28.75 20.36
CA CYS A 263 4.72 29.39 19.63
C CYS A 263 3.51 29.69 20.52
N ASN A 264 3.06 30.94 20.47
CA ASN A 264 1.75 31.39 20.92
C ASN A 264 1.03 31.96 19.69
N LEU A 265 -0.01 31.27 19.23
CA LEU A 265 -0.70 31.64 17.99
C LEU A 265 -2.19 31.39 18.11
N VAL A 266 -2.98 32.43 17.80
CA VAL A 266 -4.44 32.36 17.75
C VAL A 266 -4.91 32.71 16.35
N LEU A 267 -5.42 31.72 15.62
CA LEU A 267 -6.07 31.89 14.33
C LEU A 267 -7.57 31.90 14.54
N ALA A 268 -8.21 33.05 14.33
CA ALA A 268 -9.65 33.16 14.40
C ALA A 268 -10.32 32.37 13.25
N ALA A 269 -11.55 31.91 13.47
CA ALA A 269 -12.31 31.24 12.42
C ALA A 269 -12.44 32.13 11.17
N GLY A 270 -11.98 31.63 10.03
CA GLY A 270 -12.02 32.33 8.74
C GLY A 270 -10.90 33.35 8.53
N SER A 271 -9.96 33.47 9.50
CA SER A 271 -8.76 34.30 9.33
C SER A 271 -7.83 33.68 8.29
N ARG A 272 -6.95 34.53 7.73
CA ARG A 272 -5.89 34.11 6.82
C ARG A 272 -4.57 34.57 7.40
N THR A 273 -3.67 33.63 7.63
CA THR A 273 -2.40 33.91 8.29
C THR A 273 -1.26 33.26 7.54
N VAL A 274 -0.19 34.03 7.35
CA VAL A 274 1.06 33.56 6.75
C VAL A 274 2.14 33.60 7.82
N LEU A 275 2.75 32.45 8.12
CA LEU A 275 3.94 32.34 8.95
C LEU A 275 5.16 32.71 8.11
N ALA A 276 5.60 33.95 8.25
CA ALA A 276 6.62 34.58 7.41
C ALA A 276 8.05 34.40 7.97
N ASP A 277 8.27 33.39 8.79
CA ASP A 277 9.57 33.12 9.40
C ASP A 277 10.60 32.63 8.37
N PRO A 278 11.92 32.85 8.60
CA PRO A 278 12.97 32.30 7.76
C PRO A 278 12.93 30.76 7.64
N SER A 279 13.63 30.23 6.64
CA SER A 279 13.86 28.79 6.55
C SER A 279 14.59 28.28 7.81
N GLY A 280 14.20 27.11 8.31
CA GLY A 280 14.76 26.54 9.55
C GLY A 280 14.12 27.01 10.85
N ALA A 281 13.20 27.99 10.83
CA ALA A 281 12.56 28.52 12.05
C ALA A 281 11.58 27.54 12.75
N GLY A 282 11.26 26.40 12.15
CA GLY A 282 10.32 25.42 12.71
C GLY A 282 8.90 25.44 12.12
N LYS A 283 8.69 26.13 10.98
CA LYS A 283 7.37 26.19 10.31
C LYS A 283 6.78 24.82 9.99
N THR A 284 7.56 23.93 9.37
CA THR A 284 7.16 22.55 9.08
C THR A 284 6.82 21.78 10.36
N THR A 285 7.58 22.02 11.45
CA THR A 285 7.31 21.42 12.76
C THR A 285 5.97 21.91 13.32
N LEU A 286 5.65 23.19 13.17
CA LEU A 286 4.33 23.73 13.52
C LEU A 286 3.23 23.08 12.69
N VAL A 287 3.40 23.00 11.36
CA VAL A 287 2.40 22.37 10.47
C VAL A 287 2.14 20.92 10.86
N ARG A 288 3.19 20.12 11.13
CA ARG A 288 3.05 18.74 11.60
C ARG A 288 2.34 18.66 12.95
N THR A 289 2.59 19.61 13.86
CA THR A 289 1.92 19.69 15.17
C THR A 289 0.44 20.05 15.04
N VAL A 290 0.10 21.04 14.21
CA VAL A 290 -1.29 21.42 13.89
C VAL A 290 -2.06 20.26 13.25
N CYS A 291 -1.39 19.45 12.43
CA CYS A 291 -1.99 18.27 11.83
C CYS A 291 -2.11 17.07 12.78
N GLY A 292 -1.63 17.17 14.02
CA GLY A 292 -1.61 16.07 14.99
C GLY A 292 -0.66 14.92 14.60
N LEU A 293 0.31 15.18 13.71
CA LEU A 293 1.34 14.22 13.30
C LEU A 293 2.55 14.24 14.24
N LEU A 294 2.71 15.32 15.00
CA LEU A 294 3.74 15.51 16.00
C LEU A 294 3.08 16.01 17.28
N ALA A 295 3.31 15.32 18.40
CA ALA A 295 2.85 15.81 19.70
C ALA A 295 3.74 16.98 20.14
N PRO A 296 3.17 18.07 20.70
CA PRO A 296 3.98 19.14 21.26
C PRO A 296 4.79 18.61 22.47
N LEU A 297 5.97 19.18 22.71
CA LEU A 297 6.77 18.86 23.89
C LEU A 297 6.13 19.40 25.18
N SER A 298 5.46 20.56 25.07
CA SER A 298 4.65 21.16 26.12
C SER A 298 3.62 22.13 25.52
N GLY A 299 2.70 22.62 26.35
CA GLY A 299 1.65 23.56 25.96
C GLY A 299 0.40 22.88 25.42
N ARG A 300 -0.54 23.68 24.92
CA ARG A 300 -1.85 23.22 24.46
C ARG A 300 -2.09 23.59 23.01
N VAL A 301 -2.48 22.59 22.21
CA VAL A 301 -2.86 22.75 20.81
C VAL A 301 -4.35 22.41 20.68
N GLN A 302 -5.15 23.36 20.19
CA GLN A 302 -6.55 23.14 19.82
C GLN A 302 -6.69 23.37 18.33
N VAL A 303 -7.08 22.30 17.63
CA VAL A 303 -7.25 22.28 16.18
C VAL A 303 -8.58 21.59 15.85
N PRO A 304 -9.13 21.82 14.66
CA PRO A 304 -10.22 21.01 14.14
C PRO A 304 -9.85 19.52 14.20
N GLY A 305 -10.83 18.67 14.51
CA GLY A 305 -10.61 17.21 14.59
C GLY A 305 -10.09 16.60 13.29
N ALA A 306 -9.59 15.37 13.35
CA ALA A 306 -9.11 14.64 12.17
C ALA A 306 -10.19 14.58 11.07
N GLY A 307 -9.81 14.86 9.83
CA GLY A 307 -10.75 14.99 8.70
C GLY A 307 -11.43 16.36 8.58
N ALA A 308 -11.22 17.28 9.52
CA ALA A 308 -11.67 18.68 9.42
C ALA A 308 -10.54 19.62 8.98
N LEU A 309 -9.35 19.10 8.67
CA LEU A 309 -8.21 19.85 8.14
C LEU A 309 -7.98 19.48 6.67
N SER A 310 -7.87 20.51 5.83
CA SER A 310 -7.31 20.42 4.50
C SER A 310 -5.82 20.73 4.58
N VAL A 311 -4.94 19.86 4.07
CA VAL A 311 -3.49 20.05 4.19
C VAL A 311 -2.74 19.81 2.89
N GLN A 312 -1.67 20.58 2.72
CA GLN A 312 -0.66 20.47 1.67
C GLN A 312 0.71 20.57 2.38
N PHE A 313 1.56 19.54 2.26
CA PHE A 313 2.86 19.47 2.94
C PHE A 313 4.00 19.94 2.05
N GLN A 314 5.15 20.28 2.63
CA GLN A 314 6.33 20.67 1.84
C GLN A 314 6.73 19.57 0.83
N ASP A 315 6.83 18.31 1.27
CA ASP A 315 7.15 17.17 0.39
C ASP A 315 5.93 16.72 -0.42
N ALA A 316 6.16 16.36 -1.68
CA ALA A 316 5.12 15.88 -2.57
C ALA A 316 4.58 14.52 -2.12
N ARG A 317 3.30 14.46 -1.77
CA ARG A 317 2.62 13.25 -1.25
C ARG A 317 1.44 12.92 -2.15
N LEU A 318 1.68 12.34 -3.32
CA LEU A 318 0.65 11.92 -4.28
C LEU A 318 0.70 10.41 -4.50
N VAL A 319 -0.42 9.81 -4.92
CA VAL A 319 -0.43 8.42 -5.38
C VAL A 319 0.07 8.40 -6.82
N GLU A 320 1.29 7.93 -7.03
CA GLU A 320 2.04 8.03 -8.31
C GLU A 320 1.30 7.44 -9.51
N ALA A 321 0.66 6.29 -9.31
CA ALA A 321 -0.04 5.56 -10.36
C ALA A 321 -1.44 6.14 -10.68
N MET A 322 -1.94 7.07 -9.88
CA MET A 322 -3.24 7.70 -10.09
C MET A 322 -3.12 8.95 -10.95
N THR A 323 -4.21 9.32 -11.62
CA THR A 323 -4.32 10.62 -12.29
C THR A 323 -4.43 11.76 -11.29
N ALA A 324 -4.30 13.00 -11.78
CA ALA A 324 -4.52 14.20 -10.98
C ALA A 324 -5.94 14.21 -10.37
N GLU A 325 -6.95 13.89 -11.16
CA GLU A 325 -8.36 13.83 -10.77
C GLU A 325 -8.58 12.79 -9.67
N GLN A 326 -8.01 11.60 -9.82
CA GLN A 326 -8.13 10.53 -8.84
C GLN A 326 -7.50 10.92 -7.50
N ASN A 327 -6.34 11.59 -7.51
CA ASN A 327 -5.71 12.13 -6.30
C ASN A 327 -6.58 13.17 -5.59
N VAL A 328 -7.24 14.06 -6.34
CA VAL A 328 -8.19 15.04 -5.81
C VAL A 328 -9.41 14.33 -5.22
N LEU A 329 -10.02 13.41 -5.97
CA LEU A 329 -11.21 12.68 -5.57
C LEU A 329 -10.98 11.83 -4.32
N LEU A 330 -9.83 11.16 -4.19
CA LEU A 330 -9.46 10.34 -3.04
C LEU A 330 -9.62 11.10 -1.71
N CYS A 331 -9.27 12.40 -1.70
CA CYS A 331 -9.36 13.27 -0.52
C CYS A 331 -10.61 14.17 -0.51
N SER A 332 -11.50 14.07 -1.48
CA SER A 332 -12.70 14.93 -1.55
C SER A 332 -13.79 14.57 -0.54
N ALA A 333 -13.62 13.50 0.24
CA ALA A 333 -14.67 12.89 1.07
C ALA A 333 -15.96 12.54 0.28
N GLY A 334 -15.86 12.36 -1.04
CA GLY A 334 -17.01 12.13 -1.92
C GLY A 334 -17.86 13.37 -2.20
N ALA A 335 -17.38 14.56 -1.85
CA ALA A 335 -18.07 15.83 -2.08
C ALA A 335 -17.97 16.32 -3.53
N LEU A 336 -16.97 15.84 -4.29
CA LEU A 336 -16.74 16.21 -5.69
C LEU A 336 -17.11 15.06 -6.63
N SER A 337 -17.70 15.42 -7.76
CA SER A 337 -17.79 14.54 -8.93
C SER A 337 -16.51 14.61 -9.75
N GLU A 338 -16.31 13.63 -10.63
CA GLU A 338 -15.17 13.59 -11.55
C GLU A 338 -15.11 14.86 -12.42
N ASP A 339 -16.23 15.26 -13.02
CA ASP A 339 -16.31 16.51 -13.81
C ASP A 339 -15.90 17.75 -13.02
N LYS A 340 -16.27 17.82 -11.73
CA LYS A 340 -15.90 18.95 -10.86
C LYS A 340 -14.43 18.91 -10.48
N ALA A 341 -13.88 17.72 -10.24
CA ALA A 341 -12.45 17.56 -9.98
C ALA A 341 -11.63 17.94 -11.22
N HIS A 342 -12.08 17.54 -12.41
CA HIS A 342 -11.45 17.91 -13.68
C HIS A 342 -11.52 19.43 -13.91
N ALA A 343 -12.70 20.05 -13.78
CA ALA A 343 -12.85 21.50 -13.93
C ALA A 343 -12.01 22.30 -12.91
N LEU A 344 -11.89 21.82 -11.68
CA LEU A 344 -11.03 22.42 -10.66
C LEU A 344 -9.55 22.36 -11.07
N LEU A 345 -9.11 21.24 -11.65
CA LEU A 345 -7.73 21.06 -12.10
C LEU A 345 -7.42 21.85 -13.37
N GLU A 346 -8.38 22.03 -14.28
CA GLU A 346 -8.24 22.89 -15.47
C GLU A 346 -7.87 24.34 -15.14
N GLU A 347 -8.23 24.85 -13.95
CA GLU A 347 -7.82 26.19 -13.52
C GLU A 347 -6.32 26.32 -13.24
N LEU A 348 -5.64 25.21 -12.94
CA LEU A 348 -4.25 25.20 -12.50
C LEU A 348 -3.32 24.45 -13.47
N LEU A 349 -3.83 23.46 -14.20
CA LEU A 349 -3.04 22.58 -15.05
C LEU A 349 -3.31 22.83 -16.53
N PRO A 350 -2.29 22.64 -17.39
CA PRO A 350 -2.52 22.61 -18.82
C PRO A 350 -3.33 21.35 -19.20
N LYS A 351 -4.12 21.42 -20.27
CA LYS A 351 -5.06 20.36 -20.66
C LYS A 351 -4.41 19.01 -20.93
N ASP A 352 -3.17 19.01 -21.42
CA ASP A 352 -2.39 17.81 -21.73
C ASP A 352 -1.84 17.09 -20.49
N ALA A 353 -1.92 17.72 -19.31
CA ALA A 353 -1.57 17.09 -18.03
C ALA A 353 -2.75 16.32 -17.39
N LEU A 354 -3.99 16.59 -17.82
CA LEU A 354 -5.19 15.97 -17.25
C LEU A 354 -5.36 14.53 -17.75
N GLY A 355 -5.93 13.67 -16.92
CA GLY A 355 -6.11 12.24 -17.22
C GLY A 355 -4.82 11.40 -17.26
N ARG A 356 -3.64 12.00 -17.08
CA ARG A 356 -2.36 11.28 -17.01
C ARG A 356 -1.99 10.93 -15.57
N PRO A 357 -1.28 9.82 -15.32
CA PRO A 357 -0.70 9.53 -14.01
C PRO A 357 0.19 10.66 -13.52
N VAL A 358 0.12 10.98 -12.22
CA VAL A 358 0.90 12.08 -11.63
C VAL A 358 2.42 11.82 -11.68
N SER A 359 2.84 10.56 -11.82
CA SER A 359 4.24 10.17 -12.06
C SER A 359 4.84 10.74 -13.35
N GLU A 360 4.00 11.13 -14.32
CA GLU A 360 4.43 11.72 -15.58
C GLU A 360 4.42 13.26 -15.58
N LEU A 361 3.97 13.88 -14.49
CA LEU A 361 3.82 15.33 -14.38
C LEU A 361 5.11 16.00 -13.87
N SER A 362 5.35 17.25 -14.29
CA SER A 362 6.46 18.05 -13.77
C SER A 362 6.27 18.40 -12.29
N GLY A 363 7.36 18.72 -11.58
CA GLY A 363 7.29 19.10 -10.17
C GLY A 363 6.29 20.22 -9.87
N GLY A 364 6.26 21.28 -10.69
CA GLY A 364 5.30 22.38 -10.56
C GLY A 364 3.86 22.00 -10.93
N GLN A 365 3.64 21.05 -11.84
CA GLN A 365 2.31 20.48 -12.09
C GLN A 365 1.84 19.66 -10.90
N ARG A 366 2.69 18.78 -10.37
CA ARG A 366 2.40 17.97 -9.17
C ARG A 366 2.04 18.86 -7.99
N ARG A 367 2.79 19.94 -7.76
CA ARG A 367 2.50 20.91 -6.68
C ARG A 367 1.10 21.51 -6.80
N ARG A 368 0.70 21.88 -8.02
CA ARG A 368 -0.64 22.40 -8.31
C ARG A 368 -1.74 21.35 -8.11
N VAL A 369 -1.48 20.07 -8.41
CA VAL A 369 -2.41 18.96 -8.09
C VAL A 369 -2.60 18.85 -6.57
N GLU A 370 -1.53 18.96 -5.78
CA GLU A 370 -1.63 18.91 -4.32
C GLU A 370 -2.45 20.08 -3.76
N LEU A 371 -2.26 21.28 -4.31
CA LEU A 371 -3.02 22.47 -3.94
C LEU A 371 -4.51 22.30 -4.27
N ALA A 372 -4.83 21.82 -5.47
CA ALA A 372 -6.19 21.50 -5.88
C ALA A 372 -6.83 20.46 -4.95
N ARG A 373 -6.11 19.38 -4.62
CA ARG A 373 -6.57 18.33 -3.69
C ARG A 373 -6.83 18.87 -2.30
N ALA A 374 -5.94 19.70 -1.75
CA ALA A 374 -6.11 20.30 -0.43
C ALA A 374 -7.37 21.17 -0.38
N LEU A 375 -7.59 21.99 -1.41
CA LEU A 375 -8.74 22.88 -1.47
C LEU A 375 -10.06 22.17 -1.81
N ALA A 376 -10.01 21.05 -2.53
CA ALA A 376 -11.16 20.20 -2.81
C ALA A 376 -11.67 19.44 -1.58
N HIS A 377 -10.80 19.12 -0.62
CA HIS A 377 -11.20 18.49 0.63
C HIS A 377 -12.07 19.45 1.46
N PRO A 378 -13.21 18.98 2.04
CA PRO A 378 -14.13 19.82 2.79
C PRO A 378 -13.71 19.99 4.26
N GLY A 379 -12.47 20.47 4.50
CA GLY A 379 -11.99 20.82 5.84
C GLY A 379 -12.50 22.18 6.31
N ALA A 380 -12.59 22.42 7.61
CA ALA A 380 -12.95 23.71 8.22
C ALA A 380 -11.77 24.71 8.25
N ALA A 381 -10.54 24.20 8.16
CA ALA A 381 -9.32 24.99 8.01
C ALA A 381 -8.39 24.37 6.94
N VAL A 382 -7.61 25.22 6.28
CA VAL A 382 -6.64 24.88 5.24
C VAL A 382 -5.24 25.23 5.74
N VAL A 383 -4.34 24.24 5.75
CA VAL A 383 -2.95 24.38 6.17
C VAL A 383 -2.05 24.08 4.98
N LEU A 384 -1.24 25.04 4.55
CA LEU A 384 -0.36 24.90 3.39
C LEU A 384 1.09 25.13 3.81
N ASP A 385 2.00 24.23 3.44
CA ASP A 385 3.42 24.31 3.80
C ASP A 385 4.28 24.52 2.57
N GLU A 386 4.74 25.76 2.39
CA GLU A 386 5.48 26.28 1.23
C GLU A 386 4.73 26.09 -0.12
N PRO A 387 3.41 26.37 -0.21
CA PRO A 387 2.56 25.92 -1.33
C PRO A 387 3.02 26.40 -2.71
N PHE A 388 3.73 27.53 -2.77
CA PHE A 388 4.17 28.18 -4.01
C PHE A 388 5.65 27.99 -4.31
N ALA A 389 6.37 27.20 -3.49
CA ALA A 389 7.76 26.89 -3.74
C ALA A 389 7.95 26.28 -5.14
N SER A 390 9.04 26.67 -5.79
CA SER A 390 9.42 26.17 -7.13
C SER A 390 8.43 26.47 -8.25
N LEU A 391 7.49 27.42 -8.06
CA LEU A 391 6.65 27.96 -9.12
C LEU A 391 7.29 29.22 -9.73
N ASP A 392 7.11 29.41 -11.04
CA ASP A 392 7.40 30.70 -11.68
C ASP A 392 6.41 31.77 -11.20
N ALA A 393 6.74 33.05 -11.44
CA ALA A 393 5.96 34.17 -10.93
C ALA A 393 4.49 34.17 -11.40
N ALA A 394 4.21 33.77 -12.65
CA ALA A 394 2.84 33.72 -13.17
C ALA A 394 2.06 32.56 -12.56
N SER A 395 2.66 31.37 -12.47
CA SER A 395 2.08 30.20 -11.81
C SER A 395 1.84 30.45 -10.32
N HIS A 396 2.74 31.16 -9.64
CA HIS A 396 2.60 31.56 -8.25
C HIS A 396 1.37 32.47 -8.07
N GLN A 397 1.24 33.54 -8.85
CA GLN A 397 0.07 34.43 -8.78
C GLN A 397 -1.24 33.69 -9.07
N ALA A 398 -1.25 32.82 -10.09
CA ALA A 398 -2.43 32.01 -10.43
C ALA A 398 -2.82 31.06 -9.29
N ALA A 399 -1.83 30.41 -8.65
CA ALA A 399 -2.04 29.53 -7.51
C ALA A 399 -2.58 30.28 -6.28
N ALA A 400 -2.01 31.44 -5.93
CA ALA A 400 -2.51 32.27 -4.84
C ALA A 400 -3.96 32.74 -5.09
N ALA A 401 -4.26 33.19 -6.31
CA ALA A 401 -5.61 33.57 -6.70
C ALA A 401 -6.59 32.38 -6.63
N PHE A 402 -6.14 31.18 -7.01
CA PHE A 402 -6.91 29.96 -6.87
C PHE A 402 -7.20 29.62 -5.40
N VAL A 403 -6.23 29.76 -4.49
CA VAL A 403 -6.44 29.60 -3.04
C VAL A 403 -7.57 30.52 -2.58
N LEU A 404 -7.51 31.81 -2.93
CA LEU A 404 -8.52 32.78 -2.50
C LEU A 404 -9.93 32.46 -3.03
N ARG A 405 -10.04 32.02 -4.29
CA ARG A 405 -11.33 31.64 -4.89
C ARG A 405 -11.95 30.43 -4.21
N HIS A 406 -11.14 29.42 -3.90
CA HIS A 406 -11.62 28.13 -3.39
C HIS A 406 -11.53 27.99 -1.87
N LEU A 407 -10.99 28.98 -1.15
CA LEU A 407 -10.95 28.95 0.31
C LEU A 407 -12.34 28.93 0.94
N GLY A 408 -13.34 29.58 0.32
CA GLY A 408 -14.73 29.52 0.78
C GLY A 408 -14.96 30.06 2.19
N GLY A 409 -14.12 30.99 2.67
CA GLY A 409 -14.21 31.55 4.03
C GLY A 409 -13.64 30.67 5.14
N ARG A 410 -13.01 29.54 4.79
CA ARG A 410 -12.29 28.67 5.74
C ARG A 410 -11.07 29.38 6.33
N THR A 411 -10.67 29.00 7.53
CA THR A 411 -9.43 29.47 8.15
C THR A 411 -8.24 29.02 7.29
N LEU A 412 -7.30 29.91 7.00
CA LEU A 412 -6.09 29.62 6.21
C LEU A 412 -4.84 29.87 7.05
N LEU A 413 -3.99 28.85 7.12
CA LEU A 413 -2.63 28.93 7.65
C LEU A 413 -1.66 28.56 6.53
N VAL A 414 -0.75 29.46 6.18
CA VAL A 414 0.31 29.19 5.21
C VAL A 414 1.67 29.36 5.87
N ALA A 415 2.50 28.33 5.84
CA ALA A 415 3.92 28.46 6.11
C ALA A 415 4.61 28.86 4.80
N SER A 416 5.24 30.02 4.76
CA SER A 416 6.00 30.47 3.59
C SER A 416 7.05 31.49 3.99
N HIS A 417 8.20 31.45 3.33
CA HIS A 417 9.24 32.48 3.47
C HIS A 417 9.32 33.40 2.24
N ALA A 418 8.43 33.22 1.25
CA ALA A 418 8.45 34.00 0.03
C ALA A 418 7.93 35.43 0.28
N PRO A 419 8.67 36.47 -0.14
CA PRO A 419 8.18 37.85 -0.06
C PRO A 419 6.97 38.03 -0.97
N GLY A 420 5.91 38.68 -0.48
CA GLY A 420 4.70 38.93 -1.24
C GLY A 420 3.53 37.99 -0.94
N ASP A 421 3.76 36.84 -0.29
CA ASP A 421 2.69 35.85 -0.02
C ASP A 421 1.62 36.39 0.92
N VAL A 422 2.02 37.23 1.87
CA VAL A 422 1.12 37.94 2.80
C VAL A 422 0.13 38.80 2.02
N GLU A 423 0.65 39.60 1.07
CA GLU A 423 -0.15 40.49 0.22
C GLU A 423 -1.00 39.71 -0.78
N LEU A 424 -0.41 38.71 -1.46
CA LEU A 424 -1.08 37.88 -2.45
C LEU A 424 -2.26 37.12 -1.85
N LEU A 425 -2.13 36.61 -0.63
CA LEU A 425 -3.18 35.89 0.09
C LEU A 425 -4.09 36.79 0.92
N ARG A 426 -3.85 38.11 0.94
CA ARG A 426 -4.58 39.08 1.77
C ARG A 426 -4.65 38.60 3.23
N ALA A 427 -3.50 38.16 3.73
CA ALA A 427 -3.34 37.50 5.02
C ALA A 427 -2.65 38.42 6.04
N THR A 428 -2.79 38.08 7.31
CA THR A 428 -2.03 38.71 8.39
C THR A 428 -0.72 37.95 8.58
N PRO A 429 0.44 38.63 8.67
CA PRO A 429 1.69 37.96 8.97
C PRO A 429 1.70 37.51 10.44
N ALA A 430 2.29 36.35 10.71
CA ALA A 430 2.61 35.86 12.04
C ALA A 430 4.04 35.29 12.05
N ARG A 431 4.64 35.19 13.24
CA ARG A 431 5.99 34.63 13.44
C ARG A 431 6.00 33.61 14.57
N LEU A 432 6.95 32.69 14.49
CA LEU A 432 7.27 31.77 15.58
C LEU A 432 8.04 32.55 16.65
N GLY A 433 7.76 32.28 17.92
CA GLY A 433 8.46 32.90 19.04
C GLY A 433 7.88 34.21 19.58
N ASP A 434 6.69 34.66 19.15
CA ASP A 434 5.97 35.76 19.82
C ASP A 434 5.47 35.28 21.20
N ALA A 435 6.39 35.18 22.16
CA ALA A 435 6.06 35.16 23.57
C ALA A 435 5.46 36.52 23.91
N ARG A 436 4.17 36.53 24.24
CA ARG A 436 3.37 37.64 24.81
C ARG A 436 3.96 39.03 24.53
N GLY A 437 3.33 39.78 23.63
CA GLY A 437 3.44 41.24 23.67
C GLY A 437 3.06 41.71 25.07
N GLU A 438 4.06 42.05 25.87
CA GLU A 438 3.90 42.78 27.12
C GLU A 438 3.36 44.16 26.74
N GLY A 439 2.09 44.38 27.05
CA GLY A 439 1.49 45.72 27.17
C GLY A 439 1.51 46.16 28.62
#